data_AF-X1DCN1-F1
#
_entry.id   AF-X1DCN1-F1
#
_cell.length_a   1.000
_cell.length_b   1.000
_cell.length_c   1.000
_cell.angle_alpha   90.00
_cell.angle_beta   90.00
_cell.angle_gamma   90.00
#
_symmetry.space_group_name_H-M   'P 1'
#
loop_
_entity.id
_entity.type
_entity.pdbx_description
1 polymer ?
#
loop_
_entity_poly.entity_id
_entity_poly.type
_entity_poly.pdbx_seq_one_letter_code
_entity_poly.pdbx_strand_id
1 'polypeptide(L)'
;DLPAGAKIIKAEGLFAYPGMIDGLCYLGLQEISSIRATVDYKETGRLNPQAKTVEALRPDSMHIPIARSNGITAALVAPSGGLISGQSGLIRLVGWTPEEMIIKSSVAMHIQFPSLPRLRRRRETQPREQASKQIKELKELLKQARYYQKRKNLAKKNLELHFPEFDEKLEFLLPVVNGELPVMISVHADKDIKAAIKFVKDEKLKAIFFGVTDGWKVAEDIKKSGIPVVFSSLNSVPPKWEDGYDAFYRNPGVLAKAGVKFAFSSGSASTVSNPFRSFDFISPV
;
A
#
# COMPACT_ATOMS: atom_id res chain seq x y z
N ASP A 1 -26.26 9.90 -28.44
CA ASP A 1 -26.66 11.31 -28.63
C ASP A 1 -26.47 12.13 -27.37
N LEU A 2 -26.19 13.43 -27.51
CA LEU A 2 -26.03 14.38 -26.41
C LEU A 2 -27.40 14.67 -25.75
N PRO A 3 -27.49 14.76 -24.41
CA PRO A 3 -28.76 15.11 -23.73
C PRO A 3 -29.23 16.52 -24.09
N ALA A 4 -30.54 16.71 -24.26
CA ALA A 4 -31.12 18.04 -24.47
C ALA A 4 -30.80 18.96 -23.28
N GLY A 5 -30.28 20.16 -23.56
CA GLY A 5 -29.90 21.15 -22.55
C GLY A 5 -28.49 20.97 -21.95
N ALA A 6 -27.69 20.02 -22.45
CA ALA A 6 -26.31 19.87 -21.99
C ALA A 6 -25.48 21.13 -22.29
N LYS A 7 -24.73 21.60 -21.28
CA LYS A 7 -23.80 22.72 -21.45
C LYS A 7 -22.62 22.29 -22.33
N ILE A 8 -22.49 22.93 -23.49
CA ILE A 8 -21.37 22.70 -24.40
C ILE A 8 -20.19 23.55 -23.95
N ILE A 9 -19.04 22.91 -23.69
CA ILE A 9 -17.78 23.56 -23.37
C ILE A 9 -16.87 23.43 -24.59
N LYS A 10 -16.44 24.56 -25.17
CA LYS A 10 -15.45 24.56 -26.26
C LYS A 10 -14.07 24.27 -25.67
N ALA A 11 -13.43 23.21 -26.14
CA ALA A 11 -12.13 22.74 -25.65
C ALA A 11 -11.12 22.56 -26.81
N GLU A 12 -11.23 23.38 -27.85
CA GLU A 12 -10.31 23.35 -29.00
C GLU A 12 -8.85 23.55 -28.54
N GLY A 13 -7.96 22.65 -28.96
CA GLY A 13 -6.55 22.65 -28.56
C GLY A 13 -6.27 22.13 -27.15
N LEU A 14 -7.28 21.67 -26.41
CA LEU A 14 -7.11 21.08 -25.07
C LEU A 14 -7.20 19.55 -25.12
N PHE A 15 -6.60 18.91 -24.13
CA PHE A 15 -6.67 17.47 -23.92
C PHE A 15 -7.52 17.14 -22.70
N ALA A 16 -8.43 16.17 -22.86
CA ALA A 16 -9.23 15.64 -21.77
C ALA A 16 -8.63 14.30 -21.29
N TYR A 17 -8.33 14.21 -20.01
CA TYR A 17 -7.86 12.98 -19.35
C TYR A 17 -8.84 12.59 -18.24
N PRO A 18 -8.98 11.29 -17.94
CA PRO A 18 -9.63 10.88 -16.70
C PRO A 18 -8.81 11.40 -15.51
N GLY A 19 -9.49 11.67 -14.40
CA GLY A 19 -8.82 11.99 -13.15
C GLY A 19 -7.91 10.84 -12.72
N MET A 20 -6.66 11.16 -12.41
CA MET A 20 -5.68 10.17 -11.97
C MET A 20 -5.99 9.70 -10.55
N ILE A 21 -5.65 8.45 -10.25
CA ILE A 21 -5.77 7.86 -8.92
C ILE A 21 -4.37 7.58 -8.40
N ASP A 22 -4.01 8.17 -7.26
CA ASP A 22 -2.74 7.85 -6.60
C ASP A 22 -2.84 6.52 -5.86
N GLY A 23 -2.04 5.53 -6.27
CA GLY A 23 -2.11 4.16 -5.77
C GLY A 23 -1.61 3.95 -4.34
N LEU A 24 -0.84 4.91 -3.79
CA LEU A 24 -0.43 4.96 -2.37
C LEU A 24 0.23 6.29 -2.05
N CYS A 25 -0.30 7.01 -1.07
CA CYS A 25 0.28 8.25 -0.59
C CYS A 25 0.06 8.46 0.91
N TYR A 26 0.65 9.53 1.44
CA TYR A 26 0.49 10.00 2.82
C TYR A 26 -0.26 11.34 2.88
N LEU A 27 -1.05 11.67 1.84
CA LEU A 27 -1.82 12.91 1.75
C LEU A 27 -2.78 13.04 2.94
N GLY A 28 -2.84 14.22 3.55
CA GLY A 28 -3.72 14.48 4.68
C GLY A 28 -3.32 13.76 5.98
N LEU A 29 -2.26 12.95 5.98
CA LEU A 29 -1.61 12.41 7.20
C LEU A 29 -0.35 13.20 7.59
N GLN A 30 0.25 13.92 6.63
CA GLN A 30 1.50 14.65 6.83
C GLN A 30 1.40 16.03 6.16
N GLU A 31 1.52 17.11 6.92
CA GLU A 31 1.42 18.48 6.38
C GLU A 31 2.77 19.09 6.02
N ILE A 32 3.86 18.81 6.75
CA ILE A 32 5.20 19.35 6.45
C ILE A 32 6.27 18.32 6.84
N SER A 33 7.06 17.83 5.88
CA SER A 33 8.12 16.82 6.10
C SER A 33 9.32 17.28 6.95
N SER A 34 9.32 18.53 7.45
CA SER A 34 10.50 19.16 8.07
C SER A 34 10.43 19.30 9.60
N ILE A 35 9.40 18.78 10.27
CA ILE A 35 9.30 18.83 11.73
C ILE A 35 8.97 17.45 12.27
N ARG A 36 9.86 16.90 13.09
CA ARG A 36 9.77 15.54 13.68
C ARG A 36 8.59 15.39 14.67
N ALA A 37 7.82 16.46 14.89
CA ALA A 37 6.69 16.57 15.82
C ALA A 37 5.30 16.48 15.15
N THR A 38 5.21 16.36 13.83
CA THR A 38 3.94 16.23 13.07
C THR A 38 3.92 14.96 12.20
N VAL A 39 4.55 13.89 12.68
CA VAL A 39 4.70 12.61 11.97
C VAL A 39 3.64 11.62 12.45
N ASP A 40 2.37 11.87 12.08
CA ASP A 40 1.23 11.06 12.54
C ASP A 40 0.94 9.83 11.66
N TYR A 41 1.83 9.48 10.72
CA TYR A 41 1.66 8.25 9.93
C TYR A 41 2.05 6.98 10.70
N LYS A 42 2.77 7.13 11.81
CA LYS A 42 3.37 6.04 12.58
C LYS A 42 2.69 5.94 13.94
N GLU A 43 1.71 5.05 14.01
CA GLU A 43 1.08 4.69 15.27
C GLU A 43 2.12 4.07 16.24
N THR A 44 1.98 4.33 17.54
CA THR A 44 2.92 3.82 18.54
C THR A 44 2.72 2.32 18.73
N GLY A 45 3.65 1.54 18.22
CA GLY A 45 3.57 0.07 18.31
C GLY A 45 4.02 -0.59 17.02
N ARG A 46 4.28 -1.89 17.08
CA ARG A 46 4.70 -2.66 15.90
C ARG A 46 3.54 -3.36 15.20
N LEU A 47 2.39 -3.50 15.86
CA LEU A 47 1.25 -4.25 15.36
C LEU A 47 -0.01 -3.42 15.57
N ASN A 48 -0.42 -2.69 14.54
CA ASN A 48 -1.53 -1.74 14.62
C ASN A 48 -2.62 -2.05 13.58
N PRO A 49 -3.16 -3.29 13.51
CA PRO A 49 -4.22 -3.63 12.56
C PRO A 49 -5.50 -2.80 12.71
N GLN A 50 -5.75 -2.25 13.91
CA GLN A 50 -6.89 -1.41 14.23
C GLN A 50 -6.79 0.00 13.64
N ALA A 51 -5.58 0.50 13.40
CA ALA A 51 -5.37 1.86 12.93
C ALA A 51 -5.95 2.04 11.53
N LYS A 52 -6.82 3.04 11.34
CA LYS A 52 -7.38 3.40 10.04
C LYS A 52 -6.95 4.81 9.67
N THR A 53 -6.37 4.93 8.49
CA THR A 53 -5.90 6.22 7.97
C THR A 53 -7.01 7.27 7.86
N VAL A 54 -8.24 6.87 7.57
CA VAL A 54 -9.36 7.82 7.42
C VAL A 54 -9.70 8.56 8.72
N GLU A 55 -9.37 7.99 9.88
CA GLU A 55 -9.62 8.61 11.19
C GLU A 55 -8.61 9.73 11.49
N ALA A 56 -7.44 9.69 10.85
CA ALA A 56 -6.39 10.70 10.98
C ALA A 56 -6.32 11.66 9.78
N LEU A 57 -7.32 11.61 8.88
CA LEU A 57 -7.33 12.42 7.66
C LEU A 57 -7.60 13.90 7.98
N ARG A 58 -6.74 14.78 7.47
CA ARG A 58 -6.89 16.25 7.52
C ARG A 58 -7.36 16.82 6.17
N PRO A 59 -8.65 17.19 6.00
CA PRO A 59 -9.17 17.78 4.76
C PRO A 59 -8.58 19.15 4.42
N ASP A 60 -8.12 19.88 5.44
CA ASP A 60 -7.50 21.20 5.36
C ASP A 60 -6.04 21.19 4.85
N SER A 61 -5.48 20.00 4.62
CA SER A 61 -4.09 19.85 4.18
C SER A 61 -3.85 20.51 2.81
N MET A 62 -2.86 21.41 2.75
CA MET A 62 -2.46 22.10 1.52
C MET A 62 -1.97 21.17 0.40
N HIS A 63 -1.59 19.92 0.71
CA HIS A 63 -1.18 18.94 -0.30
C HIS A 63 -2.37 18.45 -1.14
N ILE A 64 -3.60 18.49 -0.62
CA ILE A 64 -4.81 18.05 -1.31
C ILE A 64 -5.14 18.93 -2.52
N PRO A 65 -5.25 20.27 -2.40
CA PRO A 65 -5.48 21.13 -3.56
C PRO A 65 -4.32 21.08 -4.57
N ILE A 66 -3.07 20.91 -4.12
CA ILE A 66 -1.89 20.77 -5.00
C ILE A 66 -1.98 19.47 -5.82
N ALA A 67 -2.26 18.35 -5.16
CA ALA A 67 -2.48 17.07 -5.83
C ALA A 67 -3.60 17.17 -6.88
N ARG A 68 -4.70 17.84 -6.51
CA ARG A 68 -5.84 18.04 -7.39
C ARG A 68 -5.53 18.93 -8.59
N SER A 69 -4.77 20.01 -8.42
CA SER A 69 -4.36 20.87 -9.55
C SER A 69 -3.50 20.13 -10.57
N ASN A 70 -2.83 19.05 -10.14
CA ASN A 70 -2.05 18.21 -11.04
C ASN A 70 -2.85 17.05 -11.68
N GLY A 71 -4.17 17.02 -11.51
CA GLY A 71 -5.05 16.04 -12.14
C GLY A 71 -5.32 14.78 -11.32
N ILE A 72 -4.88 14.69 -10.06
CA ILE A 72 -5.26 13.60 -9.17
C ILE A 72 -6.62 13.89 -8.57
N THR A 73 -7.59 12.99 -8.77
CA THR A 73 -8.96 13.17 -8.26
C THR A 73 -9.28 12.28 -7.07
N ALA A 74 -8.56 11.17 -6.93
CA ALA A 74 -8.68 10.24 -5.81
C ALA A 74 -7.31 9.71 -5.39
N ALA A 75 -7.18 9.32 -4.14
CA ALA A 75 -5.92 8.81 -3.61
C ALA A 75 -6.16 7.71 -2.58
N LEU A 76 -5.32 6.68 -2.62
CA LEU A 76 -5.21 5.71 -1.54
C LEU A 76 -4.27 6.27 -0.48
N VAL A 77 -4.82 6.70 0.65
CA VAL A 77 -4.02 7.17 1.78
C VAL A 77 -3.72 5.97 2.67
N ALA A 78 -2.43 5.75 2.96
CA ALA A 78 -1.95 4.58 3.68
C ALA A 78 -1.16 4.95 4.94
N PRO A 79 -1.24 4.14 6.01
CA PRO A 79 -0.35 4.29 7.16
C PRO A 79 1.02 3.67 6.86
N SER A 80 2.06 4.03 7.62
CA SER A 80 3.35 3.34 7.50
C SER A 80 4.08 3.16 8.83
N GLY A 81 5.06 2.26 8.83
CA GLY A 81 5.79 1.88 10.04
C GLY A 81 5.17 0.70 10.78
N GLY A 82 5.92 0.16 11.74
CA GLY A 82 5.57 -1.11 12.37
C GLY A 82 5.75 -2.30 11.41
N LEU A 83 5.30 -3.48 11.85
CA LEU A 83 5.17 -4.70 11.05
C LEU A 83 3.80 -4.75 10.36
N ILE A 84 2.74 -4.39 11.11
CA ILE A 84 1.40 -4.13 10.59
C ILE A 84 1.10 -2.66 10.86
N SER A 85 1.03 -1.86 9.80
CA SER A 85 0.89 -0.41 9.90
C SER A 85 -0.55 0.02 10.18
N GLY A 86 -1.52 -0.76 9.70
CA GLY A 86 -2.94 -0.44 9.75
C GLY A 86 -3.60 -0.50 8.37
N GLN A 87 -4.75 0.14 8.24
CA GLN A 87 -5.62 0.06 7.08
C GLN A 87 -5.64 1.39 6.30
N SER A 88 -5.51 1.27 4.99
CA SER A 88 -5.63 2.39 4.06
C SER A 88 -7.07 2.70 3.69
N GLY A 89 -7.34 3.98 3.42
CA GLY A 89 -8.60 4.48 2.90
C GLY A 89 -8.47 5.07 1.51
N LEU A 90 -9.49 4.89 0.67
CA LEU A 90 -9.61 5.56 -0.61
C LEU A 90 -10.43 6.84 -0.43
N ILE A 91 -9.84 7.98 -0.79
CA ILE A 91 -10.48 9.28 -0.67
C ILE A 91 -10.59 9.95 -2.04
N ARG A 92 -11.61 10.79 -2.23
CA ARG A 92 -11.66 11.83 -3.26
C ARG A 92 -10.96 13.07 -2.73
N LEU A 93 -10.33 13.85 -3.60
CA LEU A 93 -9.64 15.10 -3.21
C LEU A 93 -10.57 16.33 -3.20
N VAL A 94 -11.86 16.11 -2.95
CA VAL A 94 -12.91 17.13 -2.90
C VAL A 94 -13.82 16.85 -1.70
N GLY A 95 -14.04 17.87 -0.88
CA GLY A 95 -14.87 17.81 0.32
C GLY A 95 -14.32 18.75 1.39
N TRP A 96 -15.16 19.11 2.35
CA TRP A 96 -14.77 19.93 3.51
C TRP A 96 -14.60 19.09 4.77
N THR A 97 -15.27 17.93 4.83
CA THR A 97 -15.15 16.98 5.95
C THR A 97 -14.51 15.67 5.49
N PRO A 98 -13.86 14.91 6.40
CA PRO A 98 -13.33 13.59 6.06
C PRO A 98 -14.40 12.67 5.47
N GLU A 99 -15.62 12.68 6.00
CA GLU A 99 -16.74 11.84 5.55
C GLU A 99 -17.14 12.13 4.10
N GLU A 100 -17.14 13.40 3.69
CA GLU A 100 -17.39 13.80 2.30
C GLU A 100 -16.27 13.33 1.36
N MET A 101 -15.04 13.23 1.88
CA MET A 101 -13.88 12.82 1.10
C MET A 101 -13.73 11.30 1.02
N ILE A 102 -14.28 10.52 1.95
CA ILE A 102 -14.11 9.07 1.98
C ILE A 102 -14.96 8.41 0.88
N ILE A 103 -14.31 7.68 -0.03
CA ILE A 103 -14.97 6.75 -0.97
C ILE A 103 -15.08 5.37 -0.32
N LYS A 104 -13.99 4.91 0.30
CA LYS A 104 -13.94 3.63 1.03
C LYS A 104 -13.01 3.74 2.23
N SER A 105 -13.51 3.41 3.41
CA SER A 105 -12.79 3.54 4.68
C SER A 105 -11.62 2.54 4.81
N SER A 106 -11.82 1.29 4.39
CA SER A 106 -10.83 0.23 4.45
C SER A 106 -10.65 -0.44 3.08
N VAL A 107 -9.50 -0.24 2.46
CA VAL A 107 -9.17 -0.77 1.13
C VAL A 107 -8.17 -1.91 1.22
N ALA A 108 -7.09 -1.73 1.97
CA ALA A 108 -6.06 -2.74 2.18
C ALA A 108 -5.40 -2.58 3.55
N MET A 109 -5.00 -3.72 4.13
CA MET A 109 -4.15 -3.79 5.33
C MET A 109 -2.68 -3.69 4.91
N HIS A 110 -1.91 -2.81 5.55
CA HIS A 110 -0.52 -2.56 5.22
C HIS A 110 0.41 -3.36 6.12
N ILE A 111 1.30 -4.14 5.50
CA ILE A 111 2.33 -4.92 6.18
C ILE A 111 3.70 -4.53 5.63
N GLN A 112 4.62 -4.19 6.52
CA GLN A 112 6.01 -4.01 6.17
C GLN A 112 6.71 -5.37 6.19
N PHE A 113 7.09 -5.90 5.03
CA PHE A 113 7.79 -7.18 5.01
C PHE A 113 9.22 -6.98 5.56
N PRO A 114 9.66 -7.81 6.52
CA PRO A 114 11.02 -7.72 7.02
C PRO A 114 12.03 -7.94 5.91
N SER A 115 12.96 -7.00 5.75
CA SER A 115 14.02 -7.13 4.76
C SER A 115 15.17 -7.95 5.31
N LEU A 116 15.67 -8.91 4.52
CA LEU A 116 16.91 -9.60 4.85
C LEU A 116 18.07 -8.58 4.78
N PRO A 117 18.95 -8.52 5.80
CA PRO A 117 20.05 -7.56 5.81
C PRO A 117 20.91 -7.69 4.56
N ARG A 118 21.16 -6.56 3.91
CA ARG A 118 22.16 -6.42 2.86
C ARG A 118 23.54 -6.61 3.50
N LEU A 119 24.38 -7.46 2.90
CA LEU A 119 25.76 -7.71 3.30
C LEU A 119 26.61 -6.44 3.15
N ARG A 120 26.47 -5.44 4.04
CA ARG A 120 27.38 -4.28 4.04
C ARG A 120 27.58 -3.55 5.37
N ARG A 121 27.03 -4.05 6.48
CA ARG A 121 27.47 -3.62 7.83
C ARG A 121 27.77 -4.83 8.72
N ARG A 122 29.06 -4.98 9.00
CA ARG A 122 29.72 -5.59 10.17
C ARG A 122 28.88 -6.62 10.96
N ARG A 123 29.32 -7.89 10.90
CA ARG A 123 29.32 -8.88 12.00
C ARG A 123 28.10 -8.86 12.95
N GLU A 124 26.88 -8.91 12.43
CA GLU A 124 25.71 -9.24 13.27
C GLU A 124 24.88 -10.32 12.58
N THR A 125 24.86 -11.51 13.18
CA THR A 125 23.90 -12.59 12.91
C THR A 125 22.46 -12.19 13.27
N GLN A 126 22.31 -11.12 14.07
CA GLN A 126 21.05 -10.62 14.63
C GLN A 126 19.97 -10.19 13.60
N PRO A 127 20.26 -9.53 12.46
CA PRO A 127 19.20 -8.98 11.62
C PRO A 127 18.51 -10.05 10.74
N ARG A 128 19.20 -11.14 10.37
CA ARG A 128 18.54 -12.29 9.71
C ARG A 128 17.63 -13.03 10.66
N GLU A 129 18.09 -13.24 11.90
CA GLU A 129 17.27 -13.83 12.94
C GLU A 129 16.04 -12.97 13.24
N GLN A 130 16.20 -11.64 13.31
CA GLN A 130 15.08 -10.71 13.50
C GLN A 130 14.06 -10.79 12.37
N ALA A 131 14.48 -10.78 11.11
CA ALA A 131 13.58 -10.94 9.97
C ALA A 131 12.81 -12.27 10.06
N SER A 132 13.50 -13.36 10.39
CA SER A 132 12.85 -14.67 10.56
C SER A 132 11.86 -14.70 11.73
N LYS A 133 12.17 -14.01 12.84
CA LYS A 133 11.29 -13.87 14.01
C LYS A 133 10.03 -13.08 13.66
N GLN A 134 10.16 -11.99 12.91
CA GLN A 134 9.03 -11.17 12.46
C GLN A 134 8.11 -11.92 11.50
N ILE A 135 8.66 -12.72 10.57
CA ILE A 135 7.84 -13.58 9.69
C ILE A 135 7.11 -14.64 10.53
N LYS A 136 7.79 -15.29 11.48
CA LYS A 136 7.16 -16.28 12.37
C LYS A 136 6.04 -15.66 13.19
N GLU A 137 6.24 -14.46 13.69
CA GLU A 137 5.22 -13.72 14.43
C GLU A 137 4.01 -13.36 13.57
N LEU A 138 4.21 -12.90 12.33
CA LEU A 138 3.11 -12.67 11.38
C LEU A 138 2.29 -13.96 11.18
N LYS A 139 2.97 -15.10 10.99
CA LYS A 139 2.31 -16.39 10.83
C LYS A 139 1.51 -16.79 12.08
N GLU A 140 2.08 -16.58 13.26
CA GLU A 140 1.39 -16.91 14.51
C GLU A 140 0.18 -16.00 14.74
N LEU A 141 0.28 -14.70 14.46
CA LEU A 141 -0.86 -13.77 14.53
C LEU A 141 -2.00 -14.18 13.58
N LEU A 142 -1.69 -14.53 12.33
CA LEU A 142 -2.69 -14.99 11.38
C LEU A 142 -3.34 -16.31 11.81
N LYS A 143 -2.56 -17.21 12.43
CA LYS A 143 -3.06 -18.47 13.00
C LYS A 143 -3.97 -18.22 14.20
N GLN A 144 -3.59 -17.31 15.10
CA GLN A 144 -4.41 -16.89 16.23
C GLN A 144 -5.73 -16.26 15.75
N ALA A 145 -5.68 -15.39 14.73
CA ALA A 145 -6.87 -14.79 14.14
C ALA A 145 -7.82 -15.86 13.53
N ARG A 146 -7.28 -16.85 12.81
CA ARG A 146 -8.07 -18.01 12.32
C ARG A 146 -8.71 -18.80 13.46
N TYR A 147 -7.97 -19.02 14.55
CA TYR A 147 -8.50 -19.76 15.71
C TYR A 147 -9.59 -18.97 16.45
N TYR A 148 -9.35 -17.68 16.66
CA TYR A 148 -10.33 -16.74 17.22
C TYR A 148 -11.62 -16.72 16.39
N GLN A 149 -11.51 -16.67 15.07
CA GLN A 149 -12.66 -16.76 14.17
C GLN A 149 -13.43 -18.06 14.33
N LYS A 150 -12.74 -19.21 14.39
CA LYS A 150 -13.37 -20.52 14.60
C LYS A 150 -14.14 -20.55 15.92
N ARG A 151 -13.55 -20.05 17.01
CA ARG A 151 -14.22 -19.95 18.31
C ARG A 151 -15.46 -19.06 18.25
N LYS A 152 -15.38 -17.89 17.61
CA LYS A 152 -16.50 -16.97 17.41
C LYS A 152 -17.63 -17.62 16.61
N ASN A 153 -17.31 -18.40 15.57
CA ASN A 153 -18.29 -19.12 14.77
C ASN A 153 -18.93 -20.30 15.52
N LEU A 154 -18.19 -20.98 16.39
CA LEU A 154 -18.71 -22.06 17.24
C LEU A 154 -19.65 -21.51 18.33
N ALA A 155 -19.25 -20.43 19.01
CA ALA A 155 -20.09 -19.75 20.01
C ALA A 155 -21.39 -19.20 19.42
N LYS A 156 -21.38 -18.77 18.15
CA LYS A 156 -22.61 -18.38 17.43
C LYS A 156 -23.57 -19.55 17.17
N LYS A 157 -23.06 -20.78 17.06
CA LYS A 157 -23.87 -21.97 16.74
C LYS A 157 -24.35 -22.71 17.99
N ASN A 158 -23.55 -22.71 19.05
CA ASN A 158 -23.86 -23.39 20.30
C ASN A 158 -23.99 -22.35 21.42
N LEU A 159 -25.19 -22.13 21.94
CA LEU A 159 -25.45 -21.17 23.03
C LEU A 159 -24.70 -21.52 24.33
N GLU A 160 -24.28 -22.77 24.50
CA GLU A 160 -23.52 -23.24 25.67
C GLU A 160 -22.05 -22.82 25.65
N LEU A 161 -21.53 -22.38 24.49
CA LEU A 161 -20.14 -21.95 24.37
C LEU A 161 -20.03 -20.44 24.56
N HIS A 162 -19.19 -20.02 25.51
CA HIS A 162 -18.87 -18.61 25.68
C HIS A 162 -18.12 -18.04 24.48
N PHE A 163 -18.47 -16.82 24.11
CA PHE A 163 -17.70 -16.05 23.13
C PHE A 163 -16.26 -15.87 23.64
N PRO A 164 -15.26 -15.96 22.75
CA PRO A 164 -13.90 -15.59 23.14
C PRO A 164 -13.85 -14.12 23.57
N GLU A 165 -12.94 -13.79 24.49
CA GLU A 165 -12.69 -12.40 24.89
C GLU A 165 -12.34 -11.54 23.67
N PHE A 166 -12.82 -10.29 23.67
CA PHE A 166 -12.61 -9.38 22.57
C PHE A 166 -11.13 -8.94 22.52
N ASP A 167 -10.41 -9.44 21.52
CA ASP A 167 -9.08 -8.96 21.17
C ASP A 167 -9.19 -8.10 19.91
N GLU A 168 -8.97 -6.79 20.09
CA GLU A 168 -9.04 -5.80 19.03
C GLU A 168 -8.15 -6.16 17.83
N LYS A 169 -6.92 -6.62 18.09
CA LYS A 169 -5.95 -6.93 17.01
C LYS A 169 -6.43 -8.10 16.18
N LEU A 170 -6.95 -9.14 16.82
CA LEU A 170 -7.45 -10.32 16.13
C LEU A 170 -8.73 -10.02 15.36
N GLU A 171 -9.61 -9.19 15.92
CA GLU A 171 -10.85 -8.77 15.27
C GLU A 171 -10.58 -8.04 13.93
N PHE A 172 -9.64 -7.09 13.93
CA PHE A 172 -9.28 -6.36 12.70
C PHE A 172 -8.48 -7.18 11.68
N LEU A 173 -7.94 -8.34 12.07
CA LEU A 173 -7.31 -9.29 11.16
C LEU A 173 -8.29 -10.28 10.52
N LEU A 174 -9.52 -10.40 11.03
CA LEU A 174 -10.52 -11.31 10.47
C LEU A 174 -10.82 -11.05 8.98
N PRO A 175 -11.03 -9.81 8.52
CA PRO A 175 -11.30 -9.55 7.10
C PRO A 175 -10.12 -9.96 6.19
N VAL A 176 -8.89 -9.86 6.71
CA VAL A 176 -7.67 -10.28 5.99
C VAL A 176 -7.62 -11.80 5.86
N VAL A 177 -7.86 -12.50 6.95
CA VAL A 177 -7.87 -13.97 7.00
C VAL A 177 -8.99 -14.56 6.13
N ASN A 178 -10.13 -13.88 6.05
CA ASN A 178 -11.26 -14.26 5.19
C ASN A 178 -11.01 -14.00 3.70
N GLY A 179 -9.98 -13.21 3.37
CA GLY A 179 -9.75 -12.72 2.01
C GLY A 179 -10.78 -11.68 1.56
N GLU A 180 -11.44 -10.99 2.48
CA GLU A 180 -12.32 -9.85 2.19
C GLU A 180 -11.48 -8.58 1.98
N LEU A 181 -10.47 -8.38 2.83
CA LEU A 181 -9.55 -7.25 2.76
C LEU A 181 -8.18 -7.71 2.23
N PRO A 182 -7.70 -7.19 1.09
CA PRO A 182 -6.37 -7.51 0.60
C PRO A 182 -5.28 -6.91 1.50
N VAL A 183 -4.10 -7.53 1.47
CA VAL A 183 -2.91 -7.07 2.18
C VAL A 183 -1.96 -6.41 1.20
N MET A 184 -1.62 -5.16 1.45
CA MET A 184 -0.53 -4.49 0.75
C MET A 184 0.78 -4.74 1.50
N ILE A 185 1.72 -5.42 0.84
CA ILE A 185 2.99 -5.83 1.42
C ILE A 185 4.10 -4.97 0.82
N SER A 186 4.72 -4.14 1.65
CA SER A 186 5.89 -3.34 1.27
C SER A 186 7.12 -4.22 1.21
N VAL A 187 7.68 -4.39 0.02
CA VAL A 187 8.82 -5.28 -0.25
C VAL A 187 9.68 -4.72 -1.37
N HIS A 188 11.01 -4.74 -1.21
CA HIS A 188 11.91 -4.07 -2.15
C HIS A 188 12.91 -5.01 -2.82
N ALA A 189 13.61 -5.85 -2.06
CA ALA A 189 14.70 -6.69 -2.59
C ALA A 189 14.18 -7.97 -3.25
N ASP A 190 14.91 -8.48 -4.24
CA ASP A 190 14.65 -9.72 -4.98
C ASP A 190 14.40 -10.93 -4.07
N LYS A 191 15.26 -11.12 -3.05
CA LYS A 191 15.14 -12.22 -2.08
C LYS A 191 13.89 -12.09 -1.21
N ASP A 192 13.59 -10.87 -0.79
CA ASP A 192 12.43 -10.58 0.04
C ASP A 192 11.13 -10.75 -0.77
N ILE A 193 11.13 -10.37 -2.05
CA ILE A 193 9.99 -10.60 -2.97
C ILE A 193 9.69 -12.09 -3.08
N LYS A 194 10.71 -12.95 -3.30
CA LYS A 194 10.50 -14.41 -3.35
C LYS A 194 9.98 -14.96 -2.02
N ALA A 195 10.49 -14.48 -0.89
CA ALA A 195 10.01 -14.87 0.42
C ALA A 195 8.56 -14.41 0.68
N ALA A 196 8.21 -13.20 0.26
CA ALA A 196 6.87 -12.66 0.36
C ALA A 196 5.87 -13.44 -0.52
N ILE A 197 6.25 -13.82 -1.75
CA ILE A 197 5.43 -14.69 -2.61
C ILE A 197 5.14 -16.02 -1.91
N LYS A 198 6.17 -16.64 -1.29
CA LYS A 198 5.99 -17.88 -0.52
C LYS A 198 5.05 -17.66 0.67
N PHE A 199 5.24 -16.58 1.43
CA PHE A 199 4.39 -16.24 2.57
C PHE A 199 2.92 -16.07 2.17
N VAL A 200 2.64 -15.33 1.10
CA VAL A 200 1.27 -15.11 0.58
C VAL A 200 0.62 -16.42 0.16
N LYS A 201 1.38 -17.31 -0.50
CA LYS A 201 0.89 -18.64 -0.92
C LYS A 201 0.62 -19.55 0.27
N ASP A 202 1.55 -19.62 1.23
CA ASP A 202 1.41 -20.43 2.45
C ASP A 202 0.16 -20.03 3.25
N GLU A 203 -0.06 -18.72 3.40
CA GLU A 203 -1.15 -18.17 4.21
C GLU A 203 -2.43 -17.92 3.42
N LYS A 204 -2.45 -18.21 2.11
CA LYS A 204 -3.61 -18.04 1.20
C LYS A 204 -4.21 -16.63 1.26
N LEU A 205 -3.36 -15.60 1.35
CA LEU A 205 -3.79 -14.21 1.46
C LEU A 205 -4.03 -13.60 0.08
N LYS A 206 -4.99 -12.68 -0.03
CA LYS A 206 -5.06 -11.76 -1.18
C LYS A 206 -4.04 -10.67 -0.97
N ALA A 207 -3.02 -10.59 -1.82
CA ALA A 207 -1.90 -9.66 -1.64
C ALA A 207 -1.72 -8.71 -2.82
N ILE A 208 -1.14 -7.55 -2.53
CA ILE A 208 -0.65 -6.54 -3.47
C ILE A 208 0.76 -6.17 -3.01
N PHE A 209 1.75 -6.11 -3.90
CA PHE A 209 3.10 -5.70 -3.52
C PHE A 209 3.33 -4.22 -3.72
N PHE A 210 3.97 -3.57 -2.77
CA PHE A 210 4.35 -2.16 -2.85
C PHE A 210 5.87 -1.99 -2.87
N GLY A 211 6.37 -1.07 -3.71
CA GLY A 211 7.79 -0.66 -3.77
C GLY A 211 8.64 -1.45 -4.75
N VAL A 212 8.60 -2.79 -4.69
CA VAL A 212 9.19 -3.80 -5.61
C VAL A 212 10.41 -3.33 -6.41
N THR A 213 11.40 -2.77 -5.71
CA THR A 213 12.56 -2.07 -6.27
C THR A 213 13.42 -2.96 -7.19
N ASP A 214 13.70 -4.19 -6.75
CA ASP A 214 14.45 -5.20 -7.50
C ASP A 214 13.49 -6.12 -8.32
N GLY A 215 12.25 -5.70 -8.56
CA GLY A 215 11.21 -6.52 -9.23
C GLY A 215 11.61 -7.04 -10.60
N TRP A 216 12.35 -6.23 -11.37
CA TRP A 216 12.84 -6.56 -12.70
C TRP A 216 13.72 -7.82 -12.76
N LYS A 217 14.38 -8.18 -11.64
CA LYS A 217 15.19 -9.40 -11.53
C LYS A 217 14.33 -10.66 -11.31
N VAL A 218 13.09 -10.49 -10.87
CA VAL A 218 12.17 -11.57 -10.46
C VAL A 218 10.80 -11.43 -11.13
N ALA A 219 10.74 -10.78 -12.29
CA ALA A 219 9.49 -10.48 -12.98
C ALA A 219 8.67 -11.74 -13.32
N GLU A 220 9.34 -12.83 -13.73
CA GLU A 220 8.69 -14.12 -13.99
C GLU A 220 8.05 -14.72 -12.73
N ASP A 221 8.73 -14.64 -11.60
CA ASP A 221 8.23 -15.18 -10.32
C ASP A 221 6.98 -14.40 -9.88
N ILE A 222 6.99 -13.06 -10.06
CA ILE A 222 5.84 -12.20 -9.79
C ILE A 222 4.68 -12.54 -10.74
N LYS A 223 4.93 -12.68 -12.04
CA LYS A 223 3.89 -13.04 -13.02
C LYS A 223 3.26 -14.39 -12.70
N LYS A 224 4.06 -15.42 -12.38
CA LYS A 224 3.60 -16.76 -11.97
C LYS A 224 2.79 -16.72 -10.67
N SER A 225 3.03 -15.74 -9.79
CA SER A 225 2.25 -15.56 -8.57
C SER A 225 0.89 -14.89 -8.80
N GLY A 226 0.73 -14.14 -9.89
CA GLY A 226 -0.48 -13.38 -10.19
C GLY A 226 -0.70 -12.15 -9.30
N ILE A 227 0.28 -11.79 -8.46
CA ILE A 227 0.18 -10.68 -7.50
C ILE A 227 0.40 -9.34 -8.23
N PRO A 228 -0.53 -8.36 -8.12
CA PRO A 228 -0.34 -7.04 -8.69
C PRO A 228 0.67 -6.21 -7.90
N VAL A 229 1.28 -5.23 -8.58
CA VAL A 229 2.37 -4.41 -8.03
C VAL A 229 2.00 -2.92 -8.05
N VAL A 230 2.26 -2.20 -6.97
CA VAL A 230 2.21 -0.75 -6.90
C VAL A 230 3.64 -0.23 -6.75
N PHE A 231 4.12 0.49 -7.76
CA PHE A 231 5.43 1.12 -7.68
C PHE A 231 5.34 2.41 -6.87
N SER A 232 6.34 2.62 -6.01
CA SER A 232 6.59 3.92 -5.37
C SER A 232 7.19 4.91 -6.39
N SER A 233 7.57 6.10 -5.92
CA SER A 233 8.27 7.08 -6.75
C SER A 233 9.45 6.48 -7.52
N LEU A 234 9.44 6.67 -8.84
CA LEU A 234 10.52 6.31 -9.75
C LEU A 234 11.65 7.34 -9.74
N ASN A 235 11.37 8.54 -9.22
CA ASN A 235 12.29 9.68 -9.17
C ASN A 235 13.22 9.59 -7.95
N SER A 236 13.91 8.47 -7.82
CA SER A 236 14.86 8.24 -6.73
C SER A 236 16.10 7.54 -7.26
N VAL A 237 17.19 7.66 -6.51
CA VAL A 237 18.43 6.97 -6.84
C VAL A 237 18.28 5.48 -6.47
N PRO A 238 18.66 4.55 -7.36
CA PRO A 238 18.69 3.13 -7.05
C PRO A 238 19.55 2.85 -5.81
N PRO A 239 19.12 1.97 -4.90
CA PRO A 239 19.85 1.71 -3.66
C PRO A 239 21.18 0.98 -3.88
N LYS A 240 21.35 0.39 -5.06
CA LYS A 240 22.53 -0.35 -5.48
C LYS A 240 23.13 0.36 -6.67
N TRP A 241 24.37 0.82 -6.52
CA TRP A 241 25.09 1.50 -7.59
C TRP A 241 25.27 0.59 -8.83
N GLU A 242 25.42 -0.72 -8.61
CA GLU A 242 25.61 -1.76 -9.64
C GLU A 242 24.41 -1.96 -10.56
N ASP A 243 23.21 -1.57 -10.11
CA ASP A 243 21.98 -1.78 -10.88
C ASP A 243 21.82 -0.77 -12.03
N GLY A 244 22.69 0.24 -12.08
CA GLY A 244 22.61 1.34 -13.04
C GLY A 244 21.60 2.41 -12.64
N TYR A 245 21.75 3.61 -13.20
CA TYR A 245 20.89 4.76 -12.89
C TYR A 245 19.45 4.58 -13.40
N ASP A 246 19.26 3.76 -14.43
CA ASP A 246 17.97 3.54 -15.09
C ASP A 246 17.14 2.43 -14.43
N ALA A 247 17.64 1.77 -13.38
CA ALA A 247 17.00 0.61 -12.77
C ALA A 247 15.53 0.84 -12.40
N PHE A 248 15.18 2.02 -11.85
CA PHE A 248 13.80 2.34 -11.48
C PHE A 248 12.89 2.55 -12.68
N TYR A 249 13.39 3.09 -13.78
CA TYR A 249 12.63 3.26 -15.02
C TYR A 249 12.51 1.95 -15.80
N ARG A 250 13.57 1.13 -15.79
CA ARG A 250 13.60 -0.19 -16.41
C ARG A 250 12.59 -1.13 -15.75
N ASN A 251 12.38 -1.00 -14.45
CA ASN A 251 11.61 -1.93 -13.65
C ASN A 251 10.14 -2.06 -14.10
N PRO A 252 9.33 -0.98 -14.18
CA PRO A 252 7.99 -1.04 -14.77
C PRO A 252 7.99 -1.59 -16.19
N GLY A 253 8.95 -1.23 -17.04
CA GLY A 253 9.03 -1.70 -18.42
C GLY A 253 9.23 -3.22 -18.53
N VAL A 254 10.08 -3.81 -17.68
CA VAL A 254 10.28 -5.25 -17.62
C VAL A 254 9.04 -5.98 -17.09
N LEU A 255 8.41 -5.44 -16.04
CA LEU A 255 7.18 -6.04 -15.47
C LEU A 255 5.99 -5.94 -16.44
N ALA A 256 5.89 -4.85 -17.21
CA ALA A 256 4.91 -4.67 -18.27
C ALA A 256 5.08 -5.73 -19.36
N LYS A 257 6.31 -5.94 -19.85
CA LYS A 257 6.63 -6.99 -20.83
C LYS A 257 6.32 -8.39 -20.32
N ALA A 258 6.54 -8.65 -19.03
CA ALA A 258 6.15 -9.90 -18.38
C ALA A 258 4.62 -10.03 -18.17
N GLY A 259 3.84 -8.97 -18.43
CA GLY A 259 2.38 -8.95 -18.28
C GLY A 259 1.91 -8.88 -16.82
N VAL A 260 2.72 -8.36 -15.91
CA VAL A 260 2.30 -8.13 -14.51
C VAL A 260 1.37 -6.91 -14.46
N LYS A 261 0.26 -7.00 -13.73
CA LYS A 261 -0.60 -5.85 -13.49
C LYS A 261 0.10 -4.91 -12.51
N PHE A 262 0.27 -3.66 -12.88
CA PHE A 262 0.87 -2.67 -11.98
C PHE A 262 0.14 -1.33 -11.98
N ALA A 263 0.39 -0.55 -10.94
CA ALA A 263 -0.01 0.84 -10.81
C ALA A 263 1.16 1.68 -10.29
N PHE A 264 1.07 3.00 -10.44
CA PHE A 264 2.04 3.94 -9.90
C PHE A 264 1.49 4.66 -8.68
N SER A 265 2.39 5.16 -7.86
CA SER A 265 2.06 5.96 -6.70
C SER A 265 3.12 7.03 -6.46
N SER A 266 2.71 8.13 -5.86
CA SER A 266 3.64 9.19 -5.46
C SER A 266 4.53 8.76 -4.30
N GLY A 267 4.02 7.90 -3.40
CA GLY A 267 4.73 7.41 -2.21
C GLY A 267 5.12 8.49 -1.20
N SER A 268 4.62 9.72 -1.33
CA SER A 268 4.92 10.86 -0.46
C SER A 268 3.88 11.96 -0.64
N ALA A 269 3.50 12.66 0.44
CA ALA A 269 2.65 13.85 0.38
C ALA A 269 3.30 15.00 -0.44
N SER A 270 4.63 15.10 -0.44
CA SER A 270 5.35 16.16 -1.15
C SER A 270 5.55 15.89 -2.65
N THR A 271 5.60 14.61 -3.05
CA THR A 271 5.84 14.21 -4.45
C THR A 271 4.54 14.17 -5.27
N VAL A 272 3.38 14.29 -4.62
CA VAL A 272 2.07 14.43 -5.29
C VAL A 272 1.98 15.71 -6.14
N SER A 273 2.89 16.65 -5.89
CA SER A 273 3.06 17.86 -6.70
C SER A 273 3.50 17.61 -8.15
N ASN A 274 3.85 16.37 -8.54
CA ASN A 274 4.44 16.11 -9.86
C ASN A 274 4.05 14.75 -10.48
N PRO A 275 2.76 14.49 -10.77
CA PRO A 275 2.31 13.21 -11.32
C PRO A 275 2.89 12.93 -12.71
N PHE A 276 3.06 13.95 -13.56
CA PHE A 276 3.59 13.75 -14.92
C PHE A 276 4.97 13.10 -14.94
N ARG A 277 5.89 13.47 -14.04
CA ARG A 277 7.20 12.79 -13.95
C ARG A 277 7.15 11.30 -13.53
N SER A 278 6.06 10.85 -12.91
CA SER A 278 5.82 9.43 -12.60
C SER A 278 4.99 8.70 -13.67
N PHE A 279 4.28 9.45 -14.51
CA PHE A 279 3.34 8.94 -15.53
C PHE A 279 3.80 9.16 -16.98
N ASP A 280 4.95 9.81 -17.21
CA ASP A 280 5.54 10.14 -18.53
C ASP A 280 5.80 8.92 -19.46
N PHE A 281 5.47 7.70 -19.05
CA PHE A 281 5.69 6.48 -19.81
C PHE A 281 4.47 5.56 -19.96
N ILE A 282 3.25 6.07 -19.82
CA ILE A 282 2.09 5.36 -20.39
C ILE A 282 2.13 5.58 -21.91
N SER A 283 2.91 4.72 -22.59
CA SER A 283 2.80 4.51 -24.03
C SER A 283 1.36 4.06 -24.33
N PRO A 284 0.68 4.66 -25.31
CA PRO A 284 -0.57 4.12 -25.81
C PRO A 284 -0.23 2.83 -26.57
N VAL A 285 -0.52 1.68 -25.97
CA VAL A 285 -0.61 0.39 -26.66
C VAL A 285 -1.85 -0.33 -26.15
#